data_AF-A0A4R3KAL5-F1
#
_entry.id   AF-A0A4R3KAL5-F1
#
_cell.length_a   1.000
_cell.length_b   1.000
_cell.length_c   1.000
_cell.angle_alpha   90.00
_cell.angle_beta   90.00
_cell.angle_gamma   90.00
#
_symmetry.space_group_name_H-M   'P 1'
#
loop_
_entity.id
_entity.type
_entity.pdbx_description
1 polymer ?
#
loop_
_entity_poly.entity_id
_entity_poly.type
_entity_poly.pdbx_seq_one_letter_code
_entity_poly.pdbx_strand_id
1 'polypeptide(L)' 'MITKKKIYIIHGYNASANRHWFPWLEQELTSDKNISVICPLLQNQNWENG' A
#
# COMPACT_ATOMS: atom_id res chain seq x y z
N MET A 1 -5.47 14.75 22.34
CA MET A 1 -4.39 14.12 21.54
C MET A 1 -5.01 13.62 20.25
N ILE A 2 -4.42 13.92 19.10
CA ILE A 2 -4.91 13.40 17.82
C ILE A 2 -4.26 12.04 17.59
N THR A 3 -5.06 10.99 17.47
CA THR A 3 -4.57 9.64 17.16
C THR A 3 -4.37 9.53 15.65
N LYS A 4 -3.12 9.30 15.22
CA LYS A 4 -2.80 9.09 13.80
C LYS A 4 -3.42 7.77 13.31
N LYS A 5 -4.23 7.82 12.25
CA LYS A 5 -4.83 6.62 11.64
C LYS A 5 -3.79 5.94 10.75
N LYS A 6 -3.61 4.63 10.94
CA LYS A 6 -2.74 3.80 10.08
C LYS A 6 -3.61 2.98 9.13
N ILE A 7 -3.34 3.11 7.83
CA ILE A 7 -4.02 2.38 6.77
C ILE A 7 -3.01 1.46 6.10
N TYR A 8 -3.41 0.21 5.87
CA TYR A 8 -2.61 -0.77 5.15
C TYR A 8 -3.31 -1.11 3.83
N ILE A 9 -2.58 -0.96 2.72
CA ILE A 9 -3.05 -1.38 1.39
C ILE A 9 -2.49 -2.77 1.11
N ILE A 10 -3.36 -3.78 1.14
CA ILE A 10 -2.99 -5.16 0.87
C ILE A 10 -3.35 -5.48 -0.58
N HIS A 11 -2.33 -5.70 -1.41
CA HIS A 11 -2.52 -6.04 -2.82
C HIS A 11 -2.70 -7.55 -3.02
N GLY A 12 -3.27 -7.92 -4.17
CA GLY A 12 -3.51 -9.32 -4.54
C GLY A 12 -2.25 -10.04 -5.05
N TYR A 13 -2.44 -11.31 -5.45
CA TYR A 13 -1.42 -12.15 -6.07
C TYR A 13 -0.81 -11.49 -7.32
N ASN A 14 0.52 -11.56 -7.45
CA ASN A 14 1.32 -10.97 -8.53
C ASN A 14 1.16 -9.44 -8.76
N ALA A 15 0.55 -8.71 -7.81
CA ALA A 15 0.58 -7.25 -7.80
C ALA A 15 1.77 -6.75 -6.96
N SER A 16 2.15 -5.48 -7.11
CA SER A 16 3.19 -4.84 -6.30
C SER A 16 2.73 -3.47 -5.83
N ALA A 17 3.30 -3.00 -4.71
CA ALA A 17 2.92 -1.75 -4.06
C ALA A 17 2.99 -0.49 -4.97
N ASN A 18 3.80 -0.54 -6.03
CA ASN A 18 3.98 0.53 -7.00
C ASN A 18 3.12 0.41 -8.27
N ARG A 19 2.18 -0.56 -8.35
CA ARG A 19 1.31 -0.77 -9.50
C ARG A 19 -0.13 -0.32 -9.24
N HIS A 20 -0.92 -0.29 -10.31
CA HIS A 20 -2.35 0.01 -10.26
C HIS A 20 -2.63 1.37 -9.60
N TRP A 21 -3.70 1.45 -8.82
CA TRP A 21 -4.13 2.66 -8.13
C TRP A 21 -3.47 2.86 -6.76
N PHE A 22 -2.63 1.92 -6.29
CA PHE A 22 -2.07 1.99 -4.93
C PHE A 22 -1.23 3.25 -4.69
N PRO A 23 -0.34 3.68 -5.60
CA PRO A 23 0.43 4.91 -5.41
C PRO A 23 -0.45 6.16 -5.38
N TRP A 24 -1.47 6.21 -6.23
CA TRP A 24 -2.43 7.31 -6.24
C TRP A 24 -3.21 7.36 -4.93
N LEU A 25 -3.72 6.22 -4.43
CA LEU A 25 -4.47 6.20 -3.18
C LEU A 25 -3.59 6.57 -1.98
N GLU A 26 -2.33 6.12 -1.96
CA GLU A 26 -1.36 6.54 -0.95
C GLU A 26 -1.17 8.06 -0.96
N GLN A 27 -1.02 8.67 -2.14
CA GLN A 27 -0.89 10.12 -2.29
C GLN A 27 -2.14 10.88 -1.81
N GLU A 28 -3.32 10.42 -2.19
CA GLU A 28 -4.59 11.06 -1.78
C GLU A 28 -4.79 10.99 -0.26
N LEU A 29 -4.56 9.82 0.35
CA LEU A 29 -4.77 9.62 1.79
C LEU A 29 -3.72 10.34 2.65
N THR A 30 -2.48 10.46 2.16
CA THR A 30 -1.41 11.17 2.87
C THR A 30 -1.52 12.69 2.78
N SER A 31 -2.47 13.23 2.00
CA SER A 31 -2.83 14.65 2.04
C SER A 31 -3.36 15.08 3.43
N ASP A 32 -3.94 14.16 4.20
CA ASP A 32 -4.26 14.35 5.62
C ASP A 32 -3.05 14.00 6.49
N LYS A 33 -2.52 14.99 7.21
CA LYS A 33 -1.37 14.84 8.13
C LYS A 33 -1.63 13.84 9.27
N ASN A 34 -2.89 13.53 9.55
CA ASN A 34 -3.30 12.59 10.59
C ASN A 34 -3.43 11.15 10.07
N ILE A 35 -3.13 10.92 8.79
CA ILE A 35 -3.14 9.60 8.17
C ILE A 35 -1.70 9.19 7.84
N SER A 36 -1.40 7.91 8.01
CA SER A 36 -0.22 7.26 7.43
C SER A 36 -0.66 6.01 6.70
N VAL A 37 -0.14 5.81 5.51
CA VAL A 37 -0.45 4.67 4.65
C VAL A 37 0.80 3.81 4.51
N ILE A 38 0.61 2.49 4.45
CA ILE A 38 1.67 1.52 4.18
C ILE A 38 1.13 0.53 3.15
N CYS A 39 1.79 0.42 2.00
CA CYS A 39 1.55 -0.66 1.04
C CYS A 39 2.76 -1.61 1.07
N PRO A 40 2.71 -2.70 1.86
CA PRO A 40 3.83 -3.62 1.96
C PRO A 40 4.00 -4.40 0.65
N LEU A 41 5.26 -4.64 0.27
CA LEU A 41 5.57 -5.65 -0.74
C LEU A 41 5.32 -7.03 -0.12
N LEU A 42 4.28 -7.72 -0.59
CA LEU A 42 3.99 -9.09 -0.13
C LEU A 42 4.92 -10.09 -0.82
N GLN A 43 5.54 -10.97 -0.03
CA GLN A 43 6.44 -12.02 -0.52
C GLN A 43 5.65 -13.07 -1.33
N ASN A 44 6.35 -13.73 -2.27
CA ASN A 44 5.83 -14.68 -3.26
C ASN A 44 5.30 -14.06 -4.59
N GLN A 45 6.00 -13.05 -5.12
CA GLN A 45 5.86 -12.64 -6.53
C GLN A 45 6.70 -13.49 -7.50
N ASN A 46 7.41 -14.50 -6.98
CA ASN A 46 8.44 -15.25 -7.72
C ASN A 46 7.95 -16.60 -8.26
N TRP A 47 6.64 -16.86 -8.37
CA TRP A 47 6.15 -18.05 -9.10
C TRP A 47 6.31 -17.90 -10.63
N GLU A 48 6.83 -16.77 -11.13
CA GLU A 48 7.12 -16.62 -12.57
C GLU A 48 8.30 -17.50 -13.07
N ASN A 49 8.92 -18.34 -12.21
CA ASN A 49 9.98 -19.28 -12.59
C ASN A 49 9.76 -20.74 -12.07
N GLY A 50 8.53 -21.26 -12.10
CA GLY A 50 8.23 -22.66 -11.74
C GLY A 50 6.99 -23.23 -12.44
#